data_AF-A0A0A9DZC3-F1
#
_entry.id   AF-A0A0A9DZC3-F1
#
_cell.length_a   1.000
_cell.length_b   1.000
_cell.length_c   1.000
_cell.angle_alpha   90.00
_cell.angle_beta   90.00
_cell.angle_gamma   90.00
#
_symmetry.space_group_name_H-M   'P 1'
#
loop_
_entity.id
_entity.type
_entity.pdbx_description
1 polymer ?
#
loop_
_entity_poly.entity_id
_entity_poly.type
_entity_poly.pdbx_seq_one_letter_code
_entity_poly.pdbx_strand_id
1 'polypeptide(L)'
;MRDLWGQEYRTSSADCAAALDAYYAAFMSFGRGRGAAILRAVKADPSCALAAALAAQFVGPRDPAGAAAFLAAAADNLGKATHYERAVFRTLSALVGDDKDEEVALRVAERIPQGSHVSEESTAHLLLYRKAGFIPEICRTSYRKLQCILCLQILHRLFSPRKLK
;
A
#
# COMPACT_ATOMS: atom_id res chain seq x y z
N MET A 1 14.53 -9.46 5.41
CA MET A 1 13.64 -10.48 4.79
C MET A 1 13.24 -9.98 3.40
N ARG A 2 12.58 -10.82 2.59
CA ARG A 2 12.04 -10.41 1.29
C ARG A 2 10.55 -10.64 1.26
N ASP A 3 9.81 -9.74 0.63
CA ASP A 3 8.37 -9.89 0.44
C ASP A 3 8.03 -10.75 -0.79
N LEU A 4 6.73 -10.96 -1.03
CA LEU A 4 6.23 -11.71 -2.18
C LEU A 4 6.59 -11.07 -3.55
N TRP A 5 7.06 -9.82 -3.59
CA TRP A 5 7.58 -9.13 -4.79
C TRP A 5 9.12 -9.08 -4.79
N GLY A 6 9.77 -9.83 -3.91
CA GLY A 6 11.23 -9.92 -3.81
C GLY A 6 11.91 -8.67 -3.23
N GLN A 7 11.14 -7.73 -2.67
CA GLN A 7 11.69 -6.50 -2.10
C GLN A 7 12.22 -6.74 -0.70
N GLU A 8 13.42 -6.22 -0.43
CA GLU A 8 14.02 -6.35 0.89
C GLU A 8 13.39 -5.36 1.88
N TYR A 9 13.00 -5.89 3.04
CA TYR A 9 12.50 -5.11 4.17
C TYR A 9 13.09 -5.62 5.48
N ARG A 10 13.06 -4.79 6.52
CA ARG A 10 13.62 -5.10 7.83
C ARG A 10 12.50 -5.41 8.83
N THR A 11 12.56 -6.60 9.37
CA THR A 11 11.81 -7.02 10.56
C THR A 11 12.66 -8.02 11.33
N SER A 12 12.48 -8.05 12.64
CA SER A 12 13.06 -9.10 13.50
C SER A 12 12.07 -10.22 13.82
N SER A 13 10.81 -10.08 13.39
CA SER A 13 9.69 -10.94 13.76
C SER A 13 9.27 -11.81 12.59
N ALA A 14 9.39 -13.14 12.75
CA ALA A 14 8.87 -14.10 11.79
C ALA A 14 7.35 -13.99 11.65
N ASP A 15 6.65 -13.65 12.73
CA ASP A 15 5.19 -13.43 12.73
C ASP A 15 4.80 -12.19 11.92
N CYS A 16 5.60 -11.11 11.99
CA CYS A 16 5.41 -9.94 11.14
C CYS A 16 5.58 -10.30 9.66
N ALA A 17 6.61 -11.08 9.34
CA ALA A 17 6.87 -11.51 7.97
C ALA A 17 5.73 -12.36 7.40
N ALA A 18 5.28 -13.37 8.15
CA ALA A 18 4.14 -14.20 7.76
C ALA A 18 2.84 -13.37 7.61
N ALA A 19 2.64 -12.37 8.46
CA ALA A 19 1.49 -11.46 8.37
C ALA A 19 1.58 -10.52 7.15
N LEU A 20 2.78 -10.07 6.77
CA LEU A 20 3.00 -9.32 5.53
C LEU A 20 2.72 -10.19 4.31
N ASP A 21 3.21 -11.43 4.26
CA ASP A 21 2.88 -12.36 3.19
C ASP A 21 1.37 -12.60 3.06
N ALA A 22 0.67 -12.74 4.20
CA ALA A 22 -0.78 -12.85 4.22
C ALA A 22 -1.49 -11.55 3.78
N TYR A 23 -0.97 -10.38 4.13
CA TYR A 23 -1.49 -9.09 3.67
C TYR A 23 -1.43 -9.01 2.15
N TYR A 24 -0.31 -9.42 1.60
CA TYR A 24 -0.02 -9.40 0.19
C TYR A 24 -0.79 -10.44 -0.61
N ALA A 25 -0.91 -11.67 -0.09
CA ALA A 25 -1.81 -12.67 -0.64
C ALA A 25 -3.27 -12.19 -0.63
N ALA A 26 -3.70 -11.52 0.44
CA ALA A 26 -5.02 -10.91 0.54
C ALA A 26 -5.20 -9.76 -0.46
N PHE A 27 -4.17 -8.93 -0.69
CA PHE A 27 -4.19 -7.88 -1.71
C PHE A 27 -4.43 -8.47 -3.11
N MET A 28 -3.68 -9.51 -3.49
CA MET A 28 -3.86 -10.23 -4.75
C MET A 28 -5.21 -10.96 -4.84
N SER A 29 -5.82 -11.29 -3.70
CA SER A 29 -7.11 -12.00 -3.58
C SER A 29 -8.30 -11.07 -3.35
N PHE A 30 -8.29 -9.87 -3.95
CA PHE A 30 -9.37 -8.87 -3.87
C PHE A 30 -9.61 -8.27 -2.47
N GLY A 31 -8.60 -8.28 -1.60
CA GLY A 31 -8.54 -7.51 -0.37
C GLY A 31 -9.24 -8.12 0.86
N ARG A 32 -9.87 -9.30 0.75
CA ARG A 32 -10.45 -9.97 1.92
C ARG A 32 -9.36 -10.37 2.91
N GLY A 33 -9.46 -9.88 4.15
CA GLY A 33 -8.50 -10.17 5.21
C GLY A 33 -7.27 -9.25 5.25
N ARG A 34 -7.09 -8.34 4.28
CA ARG A 34 -5.90 -7.45 4.22
C ARG A 34 -5.71 -6.63 5.50
N GLY A 35 -6.80 -6.09 6.04
CA GLY A 35 -6.78 -5.29 7.26
C GLY A 35 -6.34 -6.07 8.49
N ALA A 36 -6.90 -7.27 8.65
CA ALA A 36 -6.53 -8.14 9.77
C ALA A 36 -5.07 -8.59 9.68
N ALA A 37 -4.58 -8.85 8.46
CA ALA A 37 -3.19 -9.22 8.23
C ALA A 37 -2.23 -8.07 8.57
N ILE A 38 -2.48 -6.85 8.07
CA ILE A 38 -1.55 -5.74 8.31
C ILE A 38 -1.53 -5.27 9.76
N LEU A 39 -2.69 -5.25 10.43
CA LEU A 39 -2.75 -4.93 11.86
C LEU A 39 -2.06 -6.00 12.71
N ARG A 40 -2.10 -7.27 12.29
CA ARG A 40 -1.31 -8.34 12.92
C ARG A 40 0.19 -8.14 12.70
N ALA A 41 0.60 -7.73 11.51
CA ALA A 41 2.01 -7.47 11.19
C ALA A 41 2.60 -6.39 12.11
N VAL A 42 1.93 -5.23 12.22
CA VAL A 42 2.40 -4.15 13.11
C VAL A 42 2.36 -4.54 14.58
N LYS A 43 1.37 -5.34 14.99
CA LYS A 43 1.34 -5.86 16.37
C LYS A 43 2.52 -6.81 16.65
N ALA A 44 2.92 -7.60 15.66
CA ALA A 44 4.02 -8.57 15.77
C ALA A 44 5.40 -7.93 15.67
N ASP A 45 5.53 -6.81 14.98
CA ASP A 45 6.74 -5.97 14.98
C ASP A 45 6.39 -4.49 14.85
N PRO A 46 6.23 -3.78 15.98
CA PRO A 46 5.97 -2.34 15.98
C PRO A 46 7.10 -1.50 15.38
N SER A 47 8.31 -2.06 15.25
CA SER A 47 9.47 -1.39 14.67
C SER A 47 9.62 -1.60 13.16
N CYS A 48 8.78 -2.44 12.56
CA CYS A 48 8.80 -2.69 11.12
C CYS A 48 8.20 -1.49 10.37
N ALA A 49 9.07 -0.69 9.75
CA ALA A 49 8.68 0.52 9.02
C ALA A 49 7.71 0.21 7.87
N LEU A 50 7.90 -0.92 7.17
CA LEU A 50 6.99 -1.36 6.11
C LEU A 50 5.58 -1.64 6.64
N ALA A 51 5.48 -2.45 7.69
CA ALA A 51 4.20 -2.84 8.26
C ALA A 51 3.45 -1.61 8.79
N ALA A 52 4.15 -0.71 9.48
CA ALA A 52 3.59 0.53 10.01
C ALA A 52 3.07 1.45 8.90
N ALA A 53 3.84 1.67 7.83
CA ALA A 53 3.41 2.50 6.70
C ALA A 53 2.16 1.93 6.00
N LEU A 54 2.11 0.61 5.76
CA LEU A 54 0.96 -0.07 5.17
C LEU A 54 -0.27 -0.03 6.10
N ALA A 55 -0.07 -0.15 7.42
CA ALA A 55 -1.15 -0.02 8.39
C ALA A 55 -1.72 1.40 8.40
N ALA A 56 -0.88 2.44 8.30
CA ALA A 56 -1.31 3.82 8.19
C ALA A 56 -2.22 4.03 6.96
N GLN A 57 -1.81 3.54 5.79
CA GLN A 57 -2.63 3.59 4.57
C GLN A 57 -3.96 2.86 4.76
N PHE A 58 -3.96 1.70 5.42
CA PHE A 58 -5.16 0.91 5.65
C PHE A 58 -6.17 1.63 6.57
N VAL A 59 -5.72 2.27 7.65
CA VAL A 59 -6.60 2.90 8.64
C VAL A 59 -6.95 4.35 8.32
N GLY A 60 -6.10 5.07 7.56
CA GLY A 60 -6.24 6.51 7.30
C GLY A 60 -7.63 7.01 6.90
N PRO A 61 -8.38 6.34 6.01
CA PRO A 61 -9.73 6.77 5.63
C PRO A 61 -10.76 6.71 6.77
N ARG A 62 -10.49 5.97 7.85
CA ARG A 62 -11.43 5.74 8.97
C ARG A 62 -10.92 6.34 10.28
N ASP A 63 -9.61 6.41 10.43
CA ASP A 63 -8.93 6.84 11.63
C ASP A 63 -7.65 7.60 11.25
N PRO A 64 -7.76 8.91 10.94
CA PRO A 64 -6.62 9.75 10.60
C PRO A 64 -5.60 9.84 11.73
N ALA A 65 -6.05 9.85 12.99
CA ALA A 65 -5.18 9.91 14.17
C ALA A 65 -4.36 8.62 14.32
N GLY A 66 -5.01 7.46 14.18
CA GLY A 66 -4.34 6.17 14.16
C GLY A 66 -3.36 6.03 12.99
N ALA A 67 -3.71 6.57 11.82
CA ALA A 67 -2.79 6.58 10.69
C ALA A 67 -1.56 7.46 10.95
N ALA A 68 -1.75 8.65 11.53
CA ALA A 68 -0.64 9.51 11.93
C ALA A 68 0.27 8.83 12.96
N ALA A 69 -0.30 8.08 13.92
CA ALA A 69 0.47 7.31 14.89
C ALA A 69 1.32 6.21 14.22
N PHE A 70 0.77 5.48 13.25
CA PHE A 70 1.53 4.49 12.49
C PHE A 70 2.60 5.11 11.60
N LEU A 71 2.34 6.28 10.99
CA LEU A 71 3.36 7.01 10.23
C LEU A 71 4.49 7.49 11.14
N ALA A 72 4.20 7.99 12.34
CA ALA A 72 5.22 8.36 13.31
C ALA A 72 6.10 7.15 13.70
N ALA A 73 5.49 6.01 14.01
CA ALA A 73 6.21 4.78 14.30
C ALA A 73 7.08 4.31 13.11
N ALA A 74 6.58 4.43 11.88
CA ALA A 74 7.37 4.14 10.68
C ALA A 74 8.55 5.10 10.53
N ALA A 75 8.32 6.40 10.76
CA ALA A 75 9.33 7.47 10.67
C ALA A 75 10.50 7.22 11.63
N ASP A 76 10.22 6.87 12.88
CA ASP A 76 11.22 6.59 13.92
C ASP A 76 12.16 5.43 13.55
N ASN A 77 11.70 4.52 12.69
CA ASN A 77 12.46 3.34 12.27
C ASN A 77 13.17 3.51 10.90
N LEU A 78 13.04 4.65 10.23
CA LEU A 78 13.61 4.87 8.89
C LEU A 78 15.15 4.85 8.85
N GLY A 79 15.82 5.19 9.95
CA GLY A 79 17.28 5.13 10.05
C GLY A 79 17.84 3.71 9.85
N LYS A 80 17.00 2.70 10.10
CA LYS A 80 17.32 1.28 9.93
C LYS A 80 16.61 0.65 8.73
N ALA A 81 15.69 1.35 8.08
CA ALA A 81 14.89 0.83 6.98
C ALA A 81 15.74 0.56 5.72
N THR A 82 15.23 -0.26 4.81
CA THR A 82 15.80 -0.43 3.47
C THR A 82 15.45 0.75 2.56
N HIS A 83 16.04 0.80 1.36
CA HIS A 83 15.65 1.79 0.35
C HIS A 83 14.17 1.64 -0.04
N TYR A 84 13.71 0.40 -0.18
CA TYR A 84 12.32 0.08 -0.50
C TYR A 84 11.37 0.61 0.57
N GLU A 85 11.62 0.29 1.85
CA GLU A 85 10.80 0.74 2.97
C GLU A 85 10.70 2.27 3.06
N ARG A 86 11.81 2.98 2.85
CA ARG A 86 11.81 4.45 2.80
C ARG A 86 10.97 5.01 1.65
N ALA A 87 11.01 4.37 0.49
CA ALA A 87 10.25 4.81 -0.67
C ALA A 87 8.74 4.56 -0.44
N VAL A 88 8.38 3.38 0.08
CA VAL A 88 7.01 3.06 0.48
C VAL A 88 6.48 4.07 1.51
N PHE A 89 7.23 4.32 2.58
CA PHE A 89 6.86 5.31 3.59
C PHE A 89 6.59 6.68 2.96
N ARG A 90 7.50 7.19 2.13
CA ARG A 90 7.34 8.50 1.50
C ARG A 90 6.11 8.57 0.60
N THR A 91 5.84 7.52 -0.18
CA THR A 91 4.64 7.45 -1.01
C THR A 91 3.38 7.44 -0.16
N LEU A 92 3.32 6.59 0.87
CA LEU A 92 2.10 6.44 1.69
C LEU A 92 1.85 7.64 2.60
N SER A 93 2.89 8.26 3.16
CA SER A 93 2.77 9.48 3.95
C SER A 93 2.19 10.64 3.14
N ALA A 94 2.48 10.71 1.84
CA ALA A 94 1.89 11.72 0.95
C ALA A 94 0.43 11.41 0.55
N LEU A 95 -0.08 10.19 0.82
CA LEU A 95 -1.44 9.76 0.48
C LEU A 95 -2.37 9.64 1.70
N VAL A 96 -1.85 9.90 2.90
CA VAL A 96 -2.54 9.76 4.19
C VAL A 96 -2.66 11.13 4.87
N GLY A 97 -3.81 11.39 5.50
CA GLY A 97 -4.10 12.69 6.14
C GLY A 97 -4.91 13.63 5.24
N ASP A 98 -5.08 14.89 5.67
CA ASP A 98 -5.84 15.89 4.90
C ASP A 98 -4.96 16.62 3.86
N ASP A 99 -3.66 16.74 4.12
CA ASP A 99 -2.66 17.38 3.24
C ASP A 99 -2.09 16.42 2.18
N LYS A 100 -2.95 15.59 1.58
CA LYS A 100 -2.50 14.61 0.59
C LYS A 100 -1.92 15.29 -0.64
N ASP A 101 -0.75 14.86 -1.05
CA ASP A 101 -0.07 15.31 -2.27
C ASP A 101 0.15 14.10 -3.19
N GLU A 102 -0.83 13.91 -4.08
CA GLU A 102 -0.78 12.82 -5.06
C GLU A 102 0.43 12.99 -6.00
N GLU A 103 0.78 14.20 -6.43
CA GLU A 103 1.92 14.41 -7.34
C GLU A 103 3.26 14.02 -6.71
N VAL A 104 3.43 14.29 -5.41
CA VAL A 104 4.60 13.85 -4.64
C VAL A 104 4.61 12.34 -4.47
N ALA A 105 3.48 11.74 -4.09
CA ALA A 105 3.36 10.29 -3.94
C ALA A 105 3.78 9.54 -5.22
N LEU A 106 3.39 10.08 -6.38
CA LEU A 106 3.68 9.54 -7.70
C LEU A 106 5.15 9.64 -8.08
N ARG A 107 5.74 10.84 -7.95
CA ARG A 107 7.17 11.05 -8.21
C ARG A 107 8.06 10.15 -7.37
N VAL A 108 7.62 9.82 -6.16
CA VAL A 108 8.32 8.86 -5.28
C VAL A 108 8.05 7.42 -5.72
N ALA A 109 6.81 7.07 -6.06
CA ALA A 109 6.44 5.72 -6.50
C ALA A 109 7.15 5.30 -7.80
N GLU A 110 7.40 6.24 -8.72
CA GLU A 110 8.19 6.01 -9.94
C GLU A 110 9.64 5.57 -9.66
N ARG A 111 10.14 5.86 -8.47
CA ARG A 111 11.50 5.47 -8.03
C ARG A 111 11.52 4.12 -7.32
N ILE A 112 10.35 3.51 -7.09
CA ILE A 112 10.22 2.16 -6.55
C ILE A 112 10.41 1.17 -7.71
N PRO A 113 11.18 0.08 -7.53
CA PRO A 113 11.33 -0.95 -8.56
C PRO A 113 9.98 -1.43 -9.10
N GLN A 114 9.88 -1.55 -10.42
CA GLN A 114 8.70 -2.10 -11.10
C GLN A 114 8.43 -3.53 -10.63
N GLY A 115 7.15 -3.88 -10.53
CA GLY A 115 6.71 -5.17 -9.99
C GLY A 115 6.80 -5.22 -8.47
N SER A 116 6.58 -4.10 -7.78
CA SER A 116 6.34 -4.07 -6.32
C SER A 116 4.91 -3.63 -6.04
N HIS A 117 4.34 -4.05 -4.91
CA HIS A 117 2.97 -3.71 -4.50
C HIS A 117 2.65 -2.21 -4.60
N VAL A 118 3.52 -1.34 -4.07
CA VAL A 118 3.28 0.11 -4.06
C VAL A 118 3.40 0.72 -5.46
N SER A 119 4.28 0.19 -6.31
CA SER A 119 4.36 0.59 -7.72
C SER A 119 3.07 0.22 -8.48
N GLU A 120 2.53 -0.97 -8.24
CA GLU A 120 1.27 -1.44 -8.84
C GLU A 120 0.06 -0.66 -8.34
N GLU A 121 -0.07 -0.43 -7.02
CA GLU A 121 -1.13 0.39 -6.43
C GLU A 121 -1.06 1.85 -6.91
N SER A 122 0.13 2.43 -6.98
CA SER A 122 0.30 3.82 -7.43
C SER A 122 -0.03 3.96 -8.92
N THR A 123 0.35 2.97 -9.74
CA THR A 123 -0.01 2.92 -11.16
C THR A 123 -1.51 2.72 -11.36
N ALA A 124 -2.14 1.88 -10.53
CA ALA A 124 -3.59 1.73 -10.50
C ALA A 124 -4.28 3.05 -10.14
N HIS A 125 -3.80 3.75 -9.13
CA HIS A 125 -4.29 5.06 -8.72
C HIS A 125 -4.17 6.09 -9.85
N LEU A 126 -3.00 6.17 -10.50
CA LEU A 126 -2.76 7.01 -11.68
C LEU A 126 -3.73 6.73 -12.82
N LEU A 127 -3.95 5.46 -13.15
CA LEU A 127 -4.83 5.10 -14.26
C LEU A 127 -6.27 5.49 -13.97
N LEU A 128 -6.70 5.45 -12.71
CA LEU A 128 -8.05 5.85 -12.32
C LEU A 128 -8.22 7.38 -12.31
N TYR A 129 -7.22 8.12 -11.82
CA TYR A 129 -7.29 9.58 -11.72
C TYR A 129 -6.94 10.32 -13.03
N ARG A 130 -5.95 9.83 -13.80
CA ARG A 130 -5.46 10.52 -15.01
C ARG A 130 -6.30 10.24 -16.26
N LYS A 131 -6.97 9.08 -16.35
CA LYS A 131 -7.86 8.77 -17.49
C LYS A 131 -9.29 9.26 -17.30
N ALA A 132 -9.68 9.71 -16.12
CA ALA A 132 -10.98 10.30 -15.93
C ALA A 132 -10.91 11.39 -14.88
N GLY A 133 -11.36 12.60 -15.21
CA GLY A 133 -11.88 13.56 -14.23
C GLY A 133 -13.15 13.04 -13.53
N PHE A 134 -13.20 11.74 -13.25
CA PHE A 134 -14.34 10.97 -12.82
C PHE A 134 -13.87 10.06 -11.68
N ILE A 135 -13.80 10.66 -10.50
CA ILE A 135 -14.10 9.92 -9.29
C ILE A 135 -15.63 10.07 -9.16
N PRO A 136 -16.45 9.07 -9.54
CA PRO A 136 -17.87 9.16 -9.26
C PRO A 136 -18.04 9.34 -7.75
N GLU A 137 -19.01 10.12 -7.30
CA GLU A 137 -19.32 10.37 -5.87
C GLU A 137 -19.40 9.08 -5.03
N ILE A 138 -19.71 7.96 -5.68
CA ILE A 138 -19.68 6.60 -5.16
C ILE A 138 -18.28 6.22 -4.64
N CYS A 139 -17.20 6.60 -5.30
CA CYS A 139 -15.83 6.33 -4.85
C CYS A 139 -15.39 7.25 -3.69
N ARG A 140 -16.00 8.44 -3.57
CA ARG A 140 -15.74 9.38 -2.45
C ARG A 140 -16.39 8.91 -1.15
N THR A 141 -17.55 8.26 -1.24
CA THR A 141 -18.32 7.78 -0.07
C THR A 141 -18.14 6.26 0.18
N SER A 142 -17.62 5.51 -0.79
CA SER A 142 -17.51 4.05 -0.75
C SER A 142 -16.06 3.52 -0.64
N TYR A 143 -15.30 4.08 0.32
CA TYR A 143 -14.24 3.31 1.02
C TYR A 143 -14.81 2.12 1.85
N ARG A 144 -16.12 1.86 1.72
CA ARG A 144 -16.86 0.76 2.31
C ARG A 144 -17.31 -0.21 1.20
N LYS A 145 -16.49 -1.26 1.00
CA LYS A 145 -16.88 -2.61 0.56
C LYS A 145 -16.99 -2.97 -0.94
N LEU A 146 -16.94 -2.08 -1.93
CA LEU A 146 -17.08 -2.54 -3.35
C LEU A 146 -16.01 -2.11 -4.37
N GLN A 147 -14.96 -1.40 -3.96
CA GLN A 147 -13.97 -0.85 -4.91
C GLN A 147 -12.69 -1.67 -5.14
N CYS A 148 -12.69 -2.98 -4.84
CA CYS A 148 -11.62 -3.85 -5.32
C CYS A 148 -11.99 -4.58 -6.61
N ILE A 149 -13.24 -5.04 -6.79
CA ILE A 149 -13.53 -6.02 -7.84
C ILE A 149 -13.49 -5.40 -9.24
N LEU A 150 -14.15 -4.26 -9.48
CA LEU A 150 -14.22 -3.67 -10.82
C LEU A 150 -12.93 -2.93 -11.22
N CYS A 151 -12.30 -2.21 -10.29
CA CYS A 151 -11.00 -1.55 -10.51
C CYS A 151 -9.89 -2.58 -10.79
N LEU A 152 -9.75 -3.63 -9.96
CA LEU A 152 -8.74 -4.67 -10.22
C LEU A 152 -9.09 -5.52 -11.44
N GLN A 153 -10.36 -5.74 -11.80
CA GLN A 153 -10.69 -6.44 -13.05
C GLN A 153 -10.28 -5.63 -14.30
N ILE A 154 -10.45 -4.31 -14.26
CA ILE A 154 -9.99 -3.42 -15.33
C ILE A 154 -8.45 -3.41 -15.38
N LEU A 155 -7.78 -3.32 -14.23
CA LEU A 155 -6.32 -3.35 -14.16
C LEU A 155 -5.74 -4.71 -14.56
N HIS A 156 -6.33 -5.83 -14.15
CA HIS A 156 -5.93 -7.17 -14.56
C HIS A 156 -6.15 -7.39 -16.07
N ARG A 157 -7.19 -6.80 -16.68
CA ARG A 157 -7.35 -6.82 -18.15
C ARG A 157 -6.33 -5.93 -18.88
N LEU A 158 -5.88 -4.85 -18.25
CA LEU A 158 -4.90 -3.91 -18.82
C LEU A 158 -3.44 -4.38 -18.63
N PHE A 159 -3.15 -5.12 -17.56
CA PHE A 159 -1.81 -5.63 -17.20
C PHE A 159 -1.65 -7.14 -17.38
N SER A 160 -2.68 -7.88 -17.80
CA SER A 160 -2.49 -9.25 -18.29
C SER A 160 -1.57 -9.18 -19.51
N PRO A 161 -0.43 -9.90 -19.54
CA PRO A 161 0.41 -9.94 -20.72
C PRO A 161 -0.48 -10.43 -21.87
N ARG A 162 -0.63 -9.60 -22.90
CA ARG A 162 -1.24 -10.04 -24.15
C ARG A 162 -0.44 -11.27 -24.57
N LYS A 163 -1.05 -12.45 -24.55
CA LYS A 163 -0.55 -13.54 -25.38
C LYS A 163 -0.63 -13.01 -26.81
N LEU A 164 0.50 -12.56 -27.33
CA LEU A 164 0.67 -12.36 -28.75
C LEU A 164 0.29 -13.69 -29.42
N LYS A 165 -0.80 -13.65 -30.17
CA LYS A 165 -1.08 -14.56 -31.27
C LYS A 165 -1.02 -13.74 -32.54
#